data_AF-M3AAE6-F1
#
_entry.id   AF-M3AAE6-F1
#
_cell.length_a   1.000
_cell.length_b   1.000
_cell.length_c   1.000
_cell.angle_alpha   90.00
_cell.angle_beta   90.00
_cell.angle_gamma   90.00
#
_symmetry.space_group_name_H-M   'P 1'
#
loop_
_entity.id
_entity.type
_entity.pdbx_description
1 polymer ?
#
loop_
_entity_poly.entity_id
_entity_poly.type
_entity_poly.pdbx_seq_one_letter_code
_entity_poly.pdbx_strand_id
1 'polypeptide(L)'
;MADRTIYPDDLATVCAKRAGQKYRPSNGTEGELFYGAWCADCAREAAYRADPALGEPCPILSATMTFDVSNPLYPEAWQFGADGQPTCTAFTTEAETGRCPDTMDMFGDPS
;
A
#
# COMPACT_ATOMS: atom_id res chain seq x y z
N MET A 1 -1.99 -2.80 17.32
CA MET A 1 -1.99 -2.89 15.84
C MET A 1 -3.42 -2.71 15.40
N ALA A 2 -3.70 -1.76 14.50
CA ALA A 2 -5.07 -1.58 14.00
C ALA A 2 -5.57 -2.86 13.34
N ASP A 3 -6.80 -3.24 13.64
CA ASP A 3 -7.50 -4.34 13.00
C ASP A 3 -7.74 -3.96 11.53
N ARG A 4 -7.15 -4.71 10.60
CA ARG A 4 -7.20 -4.47 9.15
C ARG A 4 -8.02 -5.55 8.43
N THR A 5 -8.94 -6.17 9.16
CA THR A 5 -9.83 -7.20 8.63
C THR A 5 -10.78 -6.59 7.59
N ILE A 6 -10.74 -7.10 6.36
CA ILE A 6 -11.59 -6.66 5.24
C ILE A 6 -12.63 -7.72 4.93
N TYR A 7 -12.22 -8.98 4.90
CA TYR A 7 -13.10 -10.12 4.67
C TYR A 7 -13.60 -10.72 5.97
N PRO A 8 -14.85 -11.21 6.01
CA PRO A 8 -15.31 -12.05 7.10
C PRO A 8 -14.52 -13.37 7.13
N ASP A 9 -14.49 -14.01 8.31
CA ASP A 9 -13.65 -15.19 8.59
C ASP A 9 -13.86 -16.36 7.61
N ASP A 10 -15.10 -16.57 7.17
CA ASP A 10 -15.44 -17.63 6.22
C ASP A 10 -14.82 -17.40 4.85
N LEU A 11 -14.89 -16.17 4.33
CA LEU A 11 -14.26 -15.79 3.07
C LEU A 11 -12.73 -15.76 3.20
N ALA A 12 -12.20 -15.24 4.31
CA ALA A 12 -10.77 -15.23 4.59
C ALA A 12 -10.20 -16.65 4.59
N THR A 13 -10.88 -17.61 5.22
CA THR A 13 -10.48 -19.02 5.23
C THR A 13 -10.37 -19.61 3.83
N VAL A 14 -11.28 -19.25 2.92
CA VAL A 14 -11.21 -19.68 1.51
C VAL A 14 -10.04 -19.01 0.80
N CYS A 15 -9.84 -17.72 1.01
CA CYS A 15 -8.78 -16.93 0.39
C CYS A 15 -7.38 -17.23 0.91
N ALA A 16 -7.22 -17.83 2.09
CA ALA A 16 -5.93 -18.25 2.64
C ALA A 16 -5.16 -19.20 1.70
N LYS A 17 -5.87 -19.97 0.86
CA LYS A 17 -5.26 -20.82 -0.19
C LYS A 17 -4.58 -20.03 -1.31
N ARG A 18 -4.87 -18.74 -1.40
CA ARG A 18 -4.31 -17.80 -2.39
C ARG A 18 -3.18 -16.94 -1.80
N ALA A 19 -2.70 -17.25 -0.59
CA ALA A 19 -1.61 -16.51 0.04
C ALA A 19 -0.43 -16.29 -0.92
N GLY A 20 0.01 -15.03 -1.02
CA GLY A 20 1.08 -14.60 -1.94
C GLY A 20 0.64 -14.34 -3.38
N GLN A 21 -0.60 -14.67 -3.77
CA GLN A 21 -1.13 -14.28 -5.10
C GLN A 21 -1.55 -12.81 -5.09
N LYS A 22 -1.35 -12.14 -6.24
CA LYS A 22 -1.77 -10.75 -6.46
C LYS A 22 -3.27 -10.58 -6.14
N TYR A 23 -3.56 -9.56 -5.36
CA TYR A 23 -4.91 -9.19 -4.97
C TYR A 23 -5.43 -8.05 -5.84
N ARG A 24 -6.66 -8.17 -6.32
CA ARG A 24 -7.43 -7.10 -6.96
C ARG A 24 -8.83 -7.08 -6.35
N PRO A 25 -9.33 -5.91 -5.93
CA PRO A 25 -10.71 -5.77 -5.47
C PRO A 25 -11.70 -6.19 -6.56
N SER A 26 -12.77 -6.87 -6.18
CA SER A 26 -13.83 -7.34 -7.09
C SER A 26 -14.75 -6.20 -7.54
N ASN A 27 -14.85 -5.14 -6.74
CA ASN A 27 -15.69 -3.97 -7.00
C ASN A 27 -15.19 -2.73 -6.23
N GLY A 28 -15.87 -1.59 -6.43
CA GLY A 28 -15.52 -0.32 -5.79
C GLY A 28 -15.63 -0.33 -4.27
N THR A 29 -16.63 -1.01 -3.69
CA THR A 29 -16.79 -1.11 -2.23
C THR A 29 -15.62 -1.85 -1.59
N GLU A 30 -15.22 -2.97 -2.18
CA GLU A 30 -14.05 -3.73 -1.71
C GLU A 30 -12.75 -2.93 -1.87
N GLY A 31 -12.64 -2.14 -2.94
CA GLY A 31 -11.54 -1.20 -3.13
C GLY A 31 -11.48 -0.13 -2.05
N GLU A 32 -12.62 0.45 -1.69
CA GLU A 32 -12.72 1.45 -0.61
C GLU A 32 -12.35 0.85 0.76
N LEU A 33 -12.80 -0.37 1.06
CA LEU A 33 -12.42 -1.07 2.29
C LEU A 33 -10.91 -1.30 2.36
N PHE A 34 -10.30 -1.72 1.26
CA PHE A 34 -8.85 -1.90 1.18
C PHE A 34 -8.11 -0.56 1.35
N TYR A 35 -8.59 0.49 0.69
CA TYR A 35 -8.03 1.83 0.82
C TYR A 35 -8.08 2.30 2.28
N GLY A 36 -9.22 2.17 2.95
CA GLY A 36 -9.41 2.55 4.35
C GLY A 36 -8.53 1.75 5.31
N ALA A 37 -8.38 0.44 5.11
CA ALA A 37 -7.56 -0.41 5.98
C ALA A 37 -6.05 -0.18 5.81
N TRP A 38 -5.60 0.22 4.63
CA TRP A 38 -4.18 0.29 4.27
C TRP A 38 -3.74 1.68 3.81
N CYS A 39 -4.25 2.15 2.68
CA CYS A 39 -3.74 3.34 2.00
C CYS A 39 -4.03 4.64 2.76
N ALA A 40 -5.17 4.73 3.45
CA ALA A 40 -5.57 5.92 4.20
C ALA A 40 -4.61 6.26 5.35
N ASP A 41 -3.93 5.25 5.91
CA ASP A 41 -2.94 5.42 7.00
C ASP A 41 -1.49 5.26 6.52
N CYS A 42 -1.27 5.06 5.22
CA CYS A 42 0.06 4.82 4.67
C CYS A 42 0.84 6.14 4.53
N ALA A 43 2.09 6.16 4.99
CA ALA A 43 2.97 7.32 4.87
C ALA A 43 3.25 7.68 3.40
N ARG A 44 3.30 6.69 2.50
CA ARG A 44 3.50 6.91 1.06
C ARG A 44 2.34 7.62 0.37
N GLU A 45 1.14 7.51 0.94
CA GLU A 45 -0.06 8.16 0.40
C GLU A 45 -0.30 9.52 1.07
N ALA A 46 0.33 9.79 2.21
CA ALA A 46 0.03 10.94 3.05
C ALA A 46 0.18 12.29 2.33
N ALA A 47 1.21 12.44 1.49
CA ALA A 47 1.44 13.68 0.73
C ALA A 47 0.32 13.94 -0.28
N TYR A 48 -0.01 12.94 -1.12
CA TYR A 48 -1.09 13.05 -2.10
C TYR A 48 -2.46 13.23 -1.43
N ARG A 49 -2.71 12.57 -0.30
CA ARG A 49 -3.95 12.73 0.46
C ARG A 49 -4.12 14.13 1.04
N ALA A 50 -3.02 14.77 1.46
CA ALA A 50 -3.03 16.12 2.00
C ALA A 50 -3.22 17.18 0.90
N ASP A 51 -2.57 17.00 -0.25
CA ASP A 51 -2.72 17.87 -1.42
C ASP A 51 -2.57 17.06 -2.72
N PRO A 52 -3.68 16.69 -3.39
CA PRO A 52 -3.62 15.92 -4.63
C PRO A 52 -2.99 16.68 -5.82
N ALA A 53 -2.84 18.00 -5.74
CA ALA A 53 -2.25 18.81 -6.81
C ALA A 53 -0.72 18.89 -6.72
N LEU A 54 -0.16 18.75 -5.51
CA LEU A 54 1.28 18.92 -5.25
C LEU A 54 1.95 17.69 -4.63
N GLY A 55 1.19 16.82 -3.97
CA GLY A 55 1.71 15.62 -3.32
C GLY A 55 1.99 14.49 -4.32
N GLU A 56 3.06 13.74 -4.08
CA GLU A 56 3.32 12.52 -4.86
C GLU A 56 2.38 11.39 -4.41
N PRO A 57 1.64 10.74 -5.34
CA PRO A 57 0.79 9.59 -5.02
C PRO A 57 1.63 8.36 -4.74
N CYS A 58 1.09 7.44 -3.94
CA CYS A 58 1.72 6.13 -3.75
C CYS A 58 1.77 5.38 -5.10
N PRO A 59 2.97 5.05 -5.63
CA PRO A 59 3.09 4.45 -6.96
C PRO A 59 2.42 3.07 -7.06
N ILE A 60 2.34 2.36 -5.93
CA ILE A 60 1.65 1.07 -5.83
C ILE A 60 0.15 1.25 -6.04
N LEU A 61 -0.47 2.20 -5.32
CA LEU A 61 -1.89 2.47 -5.45
C LEU A 61 -2.23 2.93 -6.87
N SER A 62 -1.45 3.86 -7.43
CA SER A 62 -1.64 4.33 -8.81
C SER A 62 -1.53 3.20 -9.84
N ALA A 63 -0.59 2.27 -9.65
CA ALA A 63 -0.43 1.12 -10.54
C ALA A 63 -1.66 0.20 -10.54
N THR A 64 -2.33 0.00 -9.39
CA THR A 64 -3.55 -0.83 -9.32
C THR A 64 -4.75 -0.24 -10.06
N MET A 65 -4.77 1.08 -10.23
CA MET A 65 -5.81 1.80 -10.99
C MET A 65 -5.48 1.86 -12.49
N THR A 66 -4.21 1.67 -12.85
CA THR A 66 -3.70 1.81 -14.22
C THR A 66 -3.63 0.48 -14.95
N PHE A 67 -3.20 -0.59 -14.26
CA PHE A 67 -2.89 -1.88 -14.87
C PHE A 67 -3.91 -2.96 -14.48
N ASP A 68 -4.10 -3.92 -15.38
CA ASP A 68 -4.82 -5.16 -15.05
C ASP A 68 -3.96 -6.07 -14.16
N VAL A 69 -4.59 -6.91 -13.33
CA VAL A 69 -3.88 -7.82 -12.39
C VAL A 69 -2.90 -8.78 -13.08
N SER A 70 -3.16 -9.15 -14.33
CA SER A 70 -2.27 -9.99 -15.14
C SER A 70 -1.07 -9.24 -15.72
N ASN A 71 -1.07 -7.91 -15.67
CA ASN A 71 0.00 -7.09 -16.21
C ASN A 71 1.28 -7.25 -15.36
N PRO A 72 2.47 -7.35 -15.98
CA PRO A 72 3.74 -7.38 -15.26
C PRO A 72 3.97 -6.18 -14.35
N LEU A 73 3.40 -5.01 -14.70
CA LEU A 73 3.48 -3.76 -13.92
C LEU A 73 2.43 -3.66 -12.81
N TYR A 74 1.49 -4.61 -12.71
CA TYR A 74 0.60 -4.67 -11.55
C TYR A 74 1.41 -5.02 -10.31
N PRO A 75 1.29 -4.26 -9.20
CA PRO A 75 2.18 -4.42 -8.06
C PRO A 75 2.05 -5.80 -7.41
N GLU A 76 3.18 -6.37 -7.01
CA GLU A 76 3.22 -7.57 -6.18
C GLU A 76 2.86 -7.29 -4.72
N ALA A 77 2.97 -6.02 -4.30
CA ALA A 77 2.72 -5.61 -2.93
C ALA A 77 1.26 -5.83 -2.48
N TRP A 78 0.30 -5.75 -3.40
CA TRP A 78 -1.10 -6.08 -3.12
C TRP A 78 -1.31 -7.57 -3.34
N GLN A 79 -1.47 -8.31 -2.25
CA GLN A 79 -1.59 -9.76 -2.29
C GLN A 79 -2.50 -10.27 -1.16
N PHE A 80 -2.92 -11.53 -1.27
CA PHE A 80 -3.55 -12.21 -0.14
C PHE A 80 -2.50 -12.57 0.91
N GLY A 81 -2.78 -12.24 2.17
CA GLY A 81 -2.01 -12.64 3.34
C GLY A 81 -2.15 -14.12 3.64
N ALA A 82 -1.32 -14.62 4.57
CA ALA A 82 -1.41 -16.01 5.04
C ALA A 82 -2.71 -16.31 5.80
N ASP A 83 -3.33 -15.28 6.36
CA ASP A 83 -4.66 -15.28 6.97
C ASP A 83 -5.80 -15.19 5.95
N GLY A 84 -5.48 -15.08 4.65
CA GLY A 84 -6.45 -14.91 3.58
C GLY A 84 -7.05 -13.51 3.46
N GLN A 85 -6.58 -12.56 4.27
CA GLN A 85 -6.99 -11.16 4.17
C GLN A 85 -6.22 -10.45 3.04
N PRO A 86 -6.87 -9.57 2.28
CA PRO A 86 -6.17 -8.66 1.38
C PRO A 86 -5.18 -7.79 2.14
N THR A 87 -3.92 -7.78 1.71
CA THR A 87 -2.81 -7.11 2.39
C THR A 87 -1.97 -6.29 1.43
N CYS A 88 -1.47 -5.14 1.88
CA CYS A 88 -0.39 -4.41 1.22
C CYS A 88 0.93 -4.69 1.97
N THR A 89 1.83 -5.49 1.40
CA THR A 89 3.12 -5.84 2.04
C THR A 89 4.10 -4.68 2.08
N ALA A 90 3.86 -3.65 1.28
CA ALA A 90 4.61 -2.39 1.28
C ALA A 90 3.90 -1.30 2.10
N PHE A 91 3.00 -1.64 3.01
CA PHE A 91 2.44 -0.66 3.93
C PHE A 91 3.52 -0.17 4.91
N THR A 92 3.53 1.14 5.20
CA THR A 92 4.37 1.74 6.24
C THR A 92 3.68 2.95 6.83
N THR A 93 3.81 3.15 8.14
CA THR A 93 3.43 4.38 8.85
C THR A 93 4.61 5.33 9.04
N GLU A 94 5.83 4.84 8.80
CA GLU A 94 7.04 5.64 8.90
C GLU A 94 7.25 6.38 7.59
N ALA A 95 7.37 7.70 7.68
CA ALA A 95 7.85 8.50 6.56
C ALA A 95 9.27 8.04 6.23
N GLU A 96 9.54 7.80 4.96
CA GLU A 96 10.88 7.46 4.50
C GLU A 96 11.79 8.65 4.85
N THR A 97 12.60 8.53 5.91
CA THR A 97 13.58 9.56 6.25
C THR A 97 14.63 9.52 5.16
N GLY A 98 14.52 10.40 4.18
CA GLY A 98 15.47 10.57 3.09
C GLY A 98 16.86 10.92 3.63
N ARG A 99 17.64 9.92 4.02
CA ARG A 99 19.09 10.01 4.06
C ARG A 99 19.61 9.23 2.87
N CYS A 100 19.71 9.92 1.74
CA CYS A 100 20.60 9.47 0.69
C CYS A 100 22.03 9.59 1.25
N PRO A 101 22.84 8.53 1.30
CA PRO A 101 24.22 8.62 1.76
C PRO A 101 25.10 9.52 0.86
N ASP A 102 24.64 9.84 -0.36
CA ASP A 102 25.35 10.70 -1.33
C ASP A 102 24.94 12.19 -1.28
N THR A 103 23.91 12.57 -0.51
CA THR A 103 23.65 14.00 -0.28
C THR A 103 24.59 14.48 0.82
N MET A 104 25.76 14.98 0.42
CA MET A 104 26.68 15.72 1.28
C MET A 104 25.89 16.76 2.08
N ASP A 105 26.09 16.75 3.40
CA ASP A 105 25.43 17.70 4.29
C ASP A 105 25.88 19.13 3.95
N MET A 106 24.97 19.92 3.38
CA MET A 106 25.25 21.29 2.94
C MET A 106 25.31 22.29 4.10
N PHE A 107 25.05 21.84 5.34
CA PHE A 107 25.15 22.65 6.54
C PHE A 107 26.26 22.07 7.42
N GLY A 108 27.50 22.48 7.13
CA GLY A 108 28.67 22.11 7.92
C GLY A 108 28.49 22.44 9.41
N ASP A 109 28.97 21.52 10.24
CA ASP A 109 28.94 21.58 11.71
C ASP A 109 29.57 22.90 12.21
N PRO A 110 28.89 23.71 13.05
CA PRO A 110 29.49 24.91 13.60
C PRO A 110 30.53 24.52 14.66
N SER A 111 31.81 24.69 14.32
CA SER A 111 32.94 24.64 15.25
C SER A 111 32.96 25.82 16.22
#